data_AF-A0A3N4S6D1-F1
#
_entry.id   AF-A0A3N4S6D1-F1
#
_cell.length_a   1.000
_cell.length_b   1.000
_cell.length_c   1.000
_cell.angle_alpha   90.00
_cell.angle_beta   90.00
_cell.angle_gamma   90.00
#
_symmetry.space_group_name_H-M   'P 1'
#
loop_
_entity.id
_entity.type
_entity.pdbx_description
1 polymer ?
#
loop_
_entity_poly.entity_id
_entity_poly.type
_entity_poly.pdbx_seq_one_letter_code
_entity_poly.pdbx_strand_id
1 'polypeptide(L)'
;MTDQDTELRALLHAFGELLPPDGSSGGGHGQESYELVESTRLHLGSALAAAPEATARLAGQVFRLLAAEHPRTSRLTDPPIGAPGHRAFLEGIISLLQEGSWEQRANAAAAAHRIPSYHDRTPVGALRAEYPAGRVPGEQLRERYARALRDGSRPAVPYADLWPRFWPAAAECFTACSDREVRGRLALAFPLEHPGHLPRAAPVLAAARRIAERETGLHPRLLAGSTGYGTRT
;
A
#
# COMPACT_ATOMS: atom_id res chain seq x y z
N MET A 1 22.65 0.35 -16.51
CA MET A 1 21.68 1.41 -16.16
C MET A 1 21.08 1.88 -17.46
N THR A 2 19.77 1.69 -17.66
CA THR A 2 19.08 2.01 -18.92
C THR A 2 18.52 3.44 -18.90
N ASP A 3 18.15 3.98 -20.06
CA ASP A 3 17.46 5.28 -20.14
C ASP A 3 16.17 5.29 -19.29
N GLN A 4 15.45 4.16 -19.27
CA GLN A 4 14.27 3.96 -18.42
C GLN A 4 14.58 4.01 -16.92
N ASP A 5 15.75 3.50 -16.47
CA ASP A 5 16.15 3.61 -15.07
C ASP A 5 16.36 5.09 -14.68
N THR A 6 16.95 5.88 -15.58
CA THR A 6 17.23 7.30 -15.37
C THR A 6 15.94 8.11 -15.31
N GLU A 7 15.03 7.88 -16.27
CA GLU A 7 13.72 8.53 -16.32
C GLU A 7 12.90 8.20 -15.06
N LEU A 8 12.84 6.92 -14.68
CA LEU A 8 12.08 6.51 -13.51
C LEU A 8 12.67 7.07 -12.20
N ARG A 9 13.99 7.14 -12.07
CA ARG A 9 14.66 7.81 -10.93
C ARG A 9 14.31 9.30 -10.87
N ALA A 10 14.28 9.99 -12.01
CA ALA A 10 13.91 11.40 -12.06
C ALA A 10 12.45 11.61 -11.60
N LEU A 11 11.53 10.73 -12.02
CA LEU A 11 10.14 10.76 -11.57
C LEU A 11 9.98 10.47 -10.07
N LEU A 12 10.71 9.46 -9.55
CA LEU A 12 10.73 9.15 -8.13
C LEU A 12 11.25 10.33 -7.30
N HIS A 13 12.32 10.97 -7.76
CA HIS A 13 12.88 12.17 -7.12
C HIS A 13 11.88 13.32 -7.15
N ALA A 14 11.33 13.65 -8.32
CA ALA A 14 10.36 14.73 -8.47
C ALA A 14 9.12 14.52 -7.57
N PHE A 15 8.64 13.29 -7.46
CA PHE A 15 7.54 12.98 -6.54
C PHE A 15 7.96 13.12 -5.07
N GLY A 16 9.16 12.69 -4.70
CA GLY A 16 9.70 12.84 -3.34
C GLY A 16 9.76 14.28 -2.86
N GLU A 17 10.16 15.22 -3.73
CA GLU A 17 10.20 16.66 -3.43
C GLU A 17 8.80 17.28 -3.19
N LEU A 18 7.75 16.64 -3.69
CA LEU A 18 6.36 17.06 -3.46
C LEU A 18 5.77 16.50 -2.15
N LEU A 19 6.42 15.52 -1.55
CA LEU A 19 5.97 14.92 -0.29
C LEU A 19 6.54 15.71 0.89
N PRO A 20 5.75 15.87 1.97
CA PRO A 20 6.26 16.48 3.19
C PRO A 20 7.42 15.63 3.74
N PRO A 21 8.49 16.27 4.25
CA PRO A 21 9.71 15.58 4.69
C PRO A 21 9.44 14.55 5.80
N ASP A 22 8.39 14.76 6.60
CA ASP A 22 8.04 13.91 7.74
C ASP A 22 6.85 12.97 7.47
N GLY A 23 6.30 12.97 6.24
CA GLY A 23 5.07 12.21 5.93
C GLY A 23 3.82 12.71 6.68
N SER A 24 3.90 13.88 7.29
CA SER A 24 2.81 14.52 8.03
C SER A 24 1.73 15.00 7.07
N SER A 25 0.47 14.67 7.38
CA SER A 25 -0.71 15.20 6.69
C SER A 25 -0.92 16.68 7.05
N GLY A 26 0.06 17.54 6.78
CA GLY A 26 -0.01 18.97 7.07
C GLY A 26 -1.17 19.61 6.32
N GLY A 27 -2.25 19.91 7.05
CA GLY A 27 -3.42 20.61 6.53
C GLY A 27 -3.02 22.00 6.05
N GLY A 28 -2.98 22.21 4.74
CA GLY A 28 -2.60 23.51 4.17
C GLY A 28 -2.24 23.50 2.69
N HIS A 29 -2.28 22.38 2.01
CA HIS A 29 -2.07 22.35 0.55
C HIS A 29 -3.35 22.80 -0.15
N GLY A 30 -3.32 23.99 -0.73
CA GLY A 30 -4.38 24.49 -1.61
C GLY A 30 -4.66 23.50 -2.75
N GLN A 31 -5.82 23.65 -3.40
CA GLN A 31 -6.29 22.75 -4.45
C GLN A 31 -5.23 22.47 -5.53
N GLU A 32 -4.45 23.49 -5.93
CA GLU A 32 -3.37 23.36 -6.91
C GLU A 32 -2.25 22.41 -6.47
N SER A 33 -1.87 22.45 -5.19
CA SER A 33 -0.83 21.56 -4.64
C SER A 33 -1.34 20.12 -4.56
N TYR A 34 -2.62 19.92 -4.23
CA TYR A 34 -3.24 18.60 -4.29
C TYR A 34 -3.26 18.04 -5.72
N GLU A 35 -3.67 18.84 -6.71
CA GLU A 35 -3.72 18.45 -8.11
C GLU A 35 -2.34 18.12 -8.67
N LEU A 36 -1.30 18.87 -8.27
CA LEU A 36 0.09 18.58 -8.63
C LEU A 36 0.58 17.24 -8.04
N VAL A 37 0.31 16.99 -6.75
CA VAL A 37 0.68 15.71 -6.10
C VAL A 37 -0.07 14.56 -6.75
N GLU A 38 -1.38 14.69 -6.99
CA GLU A 38 -2.19 13.63 -7.61
C GLU A 38 -1.76 13.35 -9.06
N SER A 39 -1.55 14.39 -9.88
CA SER A 39 -1.09 14.21 -11.26
C SER A 39 0.30 13.54 -11.32
N THR A 40 1.23 13.94 -10.46
CA THR A 40 2.57 13.34 -10.37
C THR A 40 2.48 11.89 -9.90
N ARG A 41 1.66 11.58 -8.89
CA ARG A 41 1.35 10.21 -8.43
C ARG A 41 0.82 9.34 -9.56
N LEU A 42 -0.14 9.84 -10.34
CA LEU A 42 -0.75 9.12 -11.45
C LEU A 42 0.27 8.85 -12.56
N HIS A 43 1.11 9.82 -12.87
CA HIS A 43 2.16 9.70 -13.86
C HIS A 43 3.23 8.68 -13.42
N LEU A 44 3.76 8.81 -12.20
CA LEU A 44 4.72 7.88 -11.62
C LEU A 44 4.18 6.44 -11.56
N GLY A 45 2.95 6.26 -11.07
CA GLY A 45 2.32 4.94 -11.02
C GLY A 45 2.14 4.30 -12.40
N SER A 46 1.96 5.10 -13.45
CA SER A 46 1.89 4.61 -14.83
C SER A 46 3.27 4.24 -15.37
N ALA A 47 4.29 5.05 -15.09
CA ALA A 47 5.68 4.76 -15.47
C ALA A 47 6.21 3.48 -14.79
N LEU A 48 5.95 3.32 -13.48
CA LEU A 48 6.31 2.11 -12.74
C LEU A 48 5.66 0.85 -13.33
N ALA A 49 4.39 0.95 -13.76
CA ALA A 49 3.68 -0.17 -14.36
C ALA A 49 4.19 -0.51 -15.78
N ALA A 50 4.65 0.49 -16.53
CA ALA A 50 5.17 0.31 -17.87
C ALA A 50 6.60 -0.28 -17.92
N ALA A 51 7.37 -0.16 -16.84
CA ALA A 51 8.76 -0.60 -16.77
C ALA A 51 9.00 -1.57 -15.58
N PRO A 52 8.42 -2.79 -15.59
CA PRO A 52 8.47 -3.70 -14.45
C PRO A 52 9.90 -4.09 -14.03
N GLU A 53 10.82 -4.28 -14.97
CA GLU A 53 12.21 -4.61 -14.64
C GLU A 53 12.94 -3.44 -13.94
N ALA A 54 12.71 -2.20 -14.40
CA ALA A 54 13.26 -1.01 -13.77
C ALA A 54 12.63 -0.79 -12.38
N THR A 55 11.31 -0.99 -12.26
CA THR A 55 10.59 -0.96 -10.98
C THR A 55 11.14 -1.98 -9.98
N ALA A 56 11.44 -3.20 -10.42
CA ALA A 56 12.04 -4.21 -9.55
C ALA A 56 13.45 -3.81 -9.08
N ARG A 57 14.28 -3.27 -9.97
CA ARG A 57 15.62 -2.74 -9.60
C ARG A 57 15.55 -1.55 -8.64
N LEU A 58 14.50 -0.73 -8.75
CA LEU A 58 14.30 0.48 -7.94
C LEU A 58 13.37 0.25 -6.74
N ALA A 59 12.98 -0.98 -6.44
CA ALA A 59 11.96 -1.30 -5.44
C ALA A 59 12.21 -0.62 -4.08
N GLY A 60 13.46 -0.57 -3.59
CA GLY A 60 13.79 0.11 -2.34
C GLY A 60 13.50 1.62 -2.35
N GLN A 61 13.67 2.31 -3.49
CA GLN A 61 13.30 3.72 -3.62
C GLN A 61 11.79 3.90 -3.66
N VAL A 62 11.10 3.02 -4.38
CA VAL A 62 9.63 2.99 -4.45
C VAL A 62 9.02 2.76 -3.06
N PHE A 63 9.57 1.83 -2.26
CA PHE A 63 9.11 1.57 -0.90
C PHE A 63 9.27 2.76 0.02
N ARG A 64 10.40 3.48 -0.06
CA ARG A 64 10.60 4.70 0.75
C ARG A 64 9.59 5.78 0.42
N LEU A 65 9.28 5.97 -0.86
CA LEU A 65 8.25 6.92 -1.29
C LEU A 65 6.84 6.48 -0.86
N LEU A 66 6.52 5.18 -0.99
CA LEU A 66 5.28 4.62 -0.48
C LEU A 66 5.12 4.74 1.04
N ALA A 67 6.23 4.77 1.79
CA ALA A 67 6.21 4.98 3.23
C ALA A 67 6.06 6.47 3.58
N ALA A 68 6.67 7.36 2.79
CA ALA A 68 6.51 8.81 2.96
C ALA A 68 5.09 9.26 2.59
N GLU A 69 4.47 8.59 1.63
CA GLU A 69 3.13 8.89 1.16
C GLU A 69 2.07 8.07 1.90
N HIS A 70 0.95 8.69 2.27
CA HIS A 70 -0.20 7.92 2.72
C HIS A 70 -0.83 7.14 1.54
N PRO A 71 -0.87 5.79 1.56
CA PRO A 71 -1.27 4.97 0.41
C PRO A 71 -2.79 4.96 0.22
N ARG A 72 -3.36 6.11 -0.16
CA ARG A 72 -4.79 6.27 -0.46
C ARG A 72 -5.20 5.52 -1.72
N THR A 73 -4.28 5.37 -2.66
CA THR A 73 -4.56 4.81 -3.99
C THR A 73 -3.75 3.54 -4.23
N SER A 74 -4.27 2.65 -5.08
CA SER A 74 -3.50 1.49 -5.53
C SER A 74 -2.46 1.84 -6.61
N ARG A 75 -2.40 3.12 -7.03
CA ARG A 75 -1.58 3.59 -8.16
C ARG A 75 -0.09 3.39 -7.95
N LEU A 76 0.37 3.55 -6.72
CA LEU A 76 1.78 3.40 -6.37
C LEU A 76 2.08 2.05 -5.68
N THR A 77 1.06 1.33 -5.20
CA THR A 77 1.23 0.02 -4.55
C THR A 77 1.10 -1.15 -5.52
N ASP A 78 0.23 -1.09 -6.54
CA ASP A 78 0.07 -2.19 -7.51
C ASP A 78 1.37 -2.48 -8.30
N PRO A 79 2.09 -1.47 -8.87
CA PRO A 79 3.28 -1.75 -9.68
C PRO A 79 4.40 -2.48 -8.91
N PRO A 80 4.80 -2.07 -7.70
CA PRO A 80 5.82 -2.79 -6.93
C PRO A 80 5.30 -4.09 -6.31
N ILE A 81 4.00 -4.41 -6.36
CA ILE A 81 3.53 -5.78 -6.08
C ILE A 81 3.71 -6.67 -7.32
N GLY A 82 3.39 -6.15 -8.51
CA GLY A 82 3.49 -6.90 -9.77
C GLY A 82 4.91 -7.12 -10.28
N ALA A 83 5.83 -6.17 -10.07
CA ALA A 83 7.17 -6.18 -10.65
C ALA A 83 8.20 -7.01 -9.85
N PRO A 84 8.63 -6.61 -8.64
CA PRO A 84 9.52 -7.43 -7.81
C PRO A 84 8.81 -8.65 -7.19
N GLY A 85 7.47 -8.70 -7.29
CA GLY A 85 6.64 -9.73 -6.69
C GLY A 85 6.22 -9.40 -5.26
N HIS A 86 5.07 -9.93 -4.85
CA HIS A 86 4.48 -9.68 -3.54
C HIS A 86 5.39 -10.08 -2.37
N ARG A 87 6.25 -11.10 -2.52
CA ARG A 87 7.18 -11.52 -1.46
C ARG A 87 8.15 -10.40 -1.13
N ALA A 88 8.87 -9.90 -2.15
CA ALA A 88 9.80 -8.80 -2.00
C ALA A 88 9.10 -7.51 -1.53
N PHE A 89 7.87 -7.27 -2.00
CA PHE A 89 7.03 -6.19 -1.49
C PHE A 89 6.78 -6.31 0.01
N LEU A 90 6.28 -7.46 0.47
CA LEU A 90 5.95 -7.68 1.88
C LEU A 90 7.21 -7.68 2.77
N GLU A 91 8.34 -8.22 2.30
CA GLU A 91 9.62 -8.12 2.99
C GLU A 91 10.07 -6.66 3.14
N GLY A 92 9.97 -5.84 2.08
CA GLY A 92 10.29 -4.42 2.14
C GLY A 92 9.37 -3.64 3.09
N ILE A 93 8.08 -3.94 3.11
CA ILE A 93 7.12 -3.35 4.06
C ILE A 93 7.43 -3.75 5.51
N ILE A 94 7.83 -5.01 5.76
CA ILE A 94 8.25 -5.45 7.09
C ILE A 94 9.49 -4.68 7.56
N SER A 95 10.49 -4.48 6.70
CA SER A 95 11.67 -3.67 7.04
C SER A 95 11.29 -2.22 7.39
N LEU A 96 10.38 -1.61 6.62
CA LEU A 96 9.88 -0.25 6.92
C LEU A 96 9.15 -0.17 8.25
N LEU A 97 8.39 -1.21 8.64
CA LEU A 97 7.76 -1.27 9.96
C LEU A 97 8.77 -1.30 11.12
N GLN A 98 9.97 -1.83 10.87
CA GLN A 98 11.01 -1.97 11.88
C GLN A 98 11.87 -0.72 12.01
N GLU A 99 12.14 -0.04 10.90
CA GLU A 99 13.17 1.00 10.81
C GLU A 99 12.62 2.42 10.55
N GLY A 100 11.38 2.58 10.09
CA GLY A 100 10.82 3.87 9.70
C GLY A 100 10.43 4.80 10.86
N SER A 101 10.09 6.05 10.55
CA SER A 101 9.33 6.94 11.45
C SER A 101 7.95 6.39 11.75
N TRP A 102 7.22 6.97 12.72
CA TRP A 102 5.87 6.50 13.06
C TRP A 102 4.90 6.57 11.87
N GLU A 103 4.95 7.67 11.12
CA GLU A 103 4.17 7.90 9.92
C GLU A 103 4.53 6.89 8.83
N GLN A 104 5.83 6.65 8.61
CA GLN A 104 6.31 5.67 7.65
C GLN A 104 5.87 4.25 8.00
N ARG A 105 5.92 3.88 9.29
CA ARG A 105 5.42 2.59 9.77
C ARG A 105 3.93 2.45 9.52
N ALA A 106 3.13 3.47 9.84
CA ALA A 106 1.69 3.46 9.59
C ALA A 106 1.34 3.41 8.10
N ASN A 107 2.08 4.12 7.25
CA ASN A 107 1.89 4.07 5.80
C ASN A 107 2.30 2.72 5.23
N ALA A 108 3.40 2.13 5.68
CA ALA A 108 3.81 0.77 5.31
C ALA A 108 2.76 -0.27 5.72
N ALA A 109 2.24 -0.18 6.94
CA ALA A 109 1.12 -1.00 7.41
C ALA A 109 -0.14 -0.83 6.54
N ALA A 110 -0.52 0.40 6.21
CA ALA A 110 -1.67 0.66 5.35
C ALA A 110 -1.46 0.13 3.91
N ALA A 111 -0.23 0.20 3.38
CA ALA A 111 0.11 -0.34 2.07
C ALA A 111 -0.07 -1.86 2.02
N ALA A 112 0.19 -2.56 3.12
CA ALA A 112 -0.04 -4.00 3.21
C ALA A 112 -1.49 -4.40 2.94
N HIS A 113 -2.47 -3.50 3.10
CA HIS A 113 -3.90 -3.81 2.87
C HIS A 113 -4.16 -4.08 1.39
N ARG A 114 -3.24 -3.66 0.52
CA ARG A 114 -3.30 -3.90 -0.92
C ARG A 114 -2.62 -5.20 -1.33
N ILE A 115 -1.99 -5.93 -0.42
CA ILE A 115 -1.29 -7.18 -0.74
C ILE A 115 -2.23 -8.35 -1.03
N PRO A 116 -3.34 -8.60 -0.29
CA PRO A 116 -4.19 -9.78 -0.53
C PRO A 116 -4.73 -9.91 -1.96
N SER A 117 -4.81 -8.78 -2.68
CA SER A 117 -5.15 -8.73 -4.09
C SER A 117 -4.46 -7.53 -4.72
N TYR A 118 -3.72 -7.73 -5.81
CA TYR A 118 -3.26 -6.62 -6.64
C TYR A 118 -4.02 -6.59 -7.96
N HIS A 119 -4.05 -5.41 -8.58
CA HIS A 119 -4.62 -5.25 -9.89
C HIS A 119 -3.52 -5.16 -10.95
N ASP A 120 -3.36 -6.23 -11.73
CA ASP A 120 -2.68 -6.18 -13.01
C ASP A 120 -3.45 -5.25 -13.94
N ARG A 121 -2.79 -4.15 -14.33
CA ARG A 121 -3.42 -3.11 -15.17
C ARG A 121 -3.21 -3.35 -16.66
N THR A 122 -2.48 -4.38 -17.05
CA THR A 122 -2.26 -4.72 -18.46
C THR A 122 -3.57 -4.81 -19.25
N PRO A 123 -4.65 -5.45 -18.76
CA PRO A 123 -5.94 -5.50 -19.47
C PRO A 123 -6.58 -4.11 -19.66
N VAL A 124 -6.46 -3.23 -18.64
CA VAL A 124 -7.00 -1.86 -18.70
C VAL A 124 -6.16 -0.98 -19.63
N GLY A 125 -4.83 -1.17 -19.64
CA GLY A 125 -3.91 -0.49 -20.55
C GLY A 125 -4.18 -0.86 -22.01
N ALA A 126 -4.35 -2.15 -22.30
CA ALA A 126 -4.72 -2.64 -23.63
C ALA A 126 -6.05 -2.05 -24.09
N LEU A 127 -7.07 -2.03 -23.21
CA LEU A 127 -8.37 -1.42 -23.53
C LEU A 127 -8.25 0.08 -23.80
N ARG A 128 -7.40 0.81 -23.08
CA ARG A 128 -7.14 2.24 -23.35
C ARG A 128 -6.48 2.46 -24.71
N ALA A 129 -5.50 1.63 -25.06
CA ALA A 129 -4.80 1.70 -26.34
C ALA A 129 -5.72 1.36 -27.53
N GLU A 130 -6.73 0.51 -27.32
CA GLU A 130 -7.76 0.19 -28.32
C GLU A 130 -8.71 1.38 -28.60
N TYR A 131 -8.87 2.30 -27.64
CA TYR A 131 -9.84 3.41 -27.69
C TYR A 131 -9.26 4.79 -27.37
N PRO A 132 -8.28 5.30 -28.14
CA PRO A 132 -7.71 6.63 -27.91
C PRO A 132 -8.70 7.78 -28.20
N ALA A 133 -9.81 7.52 -28.91
CA ALA A 133 -10.79 8.55 -29.31
C ALA A 133 -12.22 8.00 -29.51
N GLY A 134 -13.02 7.92 -28.44
CA GLY A 134 -14.45 8.28 -28.45
C GLY A 134 -15.49 7.48 -29.25
N ARG A 135 -15.22 6.28 -29.80
CA ARG A 135 -16.19 5.55 -30.66
C ARG A 135 -16.94 4.36 -30.04
N VAL A 136 -16.96 4.24 -28.72
CA VAL A 136 -17.73 3.17 -28.05
C VAL A 136 -18.92 3.78 -27.33
N PRO A 137 -20.15 3.25 -27.50
CA PRO A 137 -21.28 3.62 -26.66
C PRO A 137 -20.89 3.50 -25.17
N GLY A 138 -21.18 4.53 -24.37
CA GLY A 138 -20.66 4.66 -23.01
C GLY A 138 -20.97 3.48 -22.09
N GLU A 139 -22.06 2.75 -22.35
CA GLU A 139 -22.43 1.55 -21.59
C GLU A 139 -21.54 0.34 -21.92
N GLN A 140 -21.28 0.08 -23.20
CA GLN A 140 -20.37 -1.00 -23.63
C GLN A 140 -18.94 -0.75 -23.16
N LEU A 141 -18.50 0.51 -23.14
CA LEU A 141 -17.19 0.87 -22.62
C LEU A 141 -17.10 0.58 -21.10
N ARG A 142 -18.13 0.94 -20.32
CA ARG A 142 -18.18 0.64 -18.88
C ARG A 142 -18.11 -0.86 -18.61
N GLU A 143 -18.86 -1.66 -19.37
CA GLU A 143 -18.85 -3.12 -19.17
C GLU A 143 -17.48 -3.73 -19.50
N ARG A 144 -16.85 -3.30 -20.60
CA ARG A 144 -15.49 -3.75 -20.97
C ARG A 144 -14.44 -3.30 -19.96
N TYR A 145 -14.55 -2.08 -19.43
CA TYR A 145 -13.70 -1.63 -18.33
C TYR A 145 -13.90 -2.46 -17.06
N ALA A 146 -15.15 -2.73 -16.69
CA ALA A 146 -15.46 -3.56 -15.52
C ALA A 146 -14.92 -4.99 -15.70
N ARG A 147 -14.98 -5.54 -16.91
CA ARG A 147 -14.39 -6.84 -17.25
C ARG A 147 -12.87 -6.79 -17.14
N ALA A 148 -12.21 -5.80 -17.75
CA ALA A 148 -10.76 -5.63 -17.67
C ALA A 148 -10.26 -5.47 -16.21
N LEU A 149 -11.04 -4.79 -15.36
CA LEU A 149 -10.74 -4.69 -13.93
C LEU A 149 -10.85 -6.02 -13.18
N ARG A 150 -11.86 -6.84 -13.51
CA ARG A 150 -12.01 -8.20 -12.97
C ARG A 150 -10.87 -9.10 -13.45
N ASP A 151 -10.58 -9.08 -14.74
CA ASP A 151 -9.53 -9.90 -15.35
C ASP A 151 -8.14 -9.52 -14.86
N GLY A 152 -7.94 -8.26 -14.47
CA GLY A 152 -6.72 -7.77 -13.84
C GLY A 152 -6.63 -8.05 -12.35
N SER A 153 -7.71 -8.44 -11.67
CA SER A 153 -7.64 -8.80 -10.26
C SER A 153 -6.91 -10.13 -10.09
N ARG A 154 -5.77 -10.10 -9.40
CA ARG A 154 -4.97 -11.27 -9.13
C ARG A 154 -4.98 -11.51 -7.61
N PRO A 155 -5.43 -12.69 -7.14
CA PRO A 155 -5.24 -13.04 -5.75
C PRO A 155 -3.75 -13.15 -5.47
N ALA A 156 -3.30 -12.71 -4.30
CA ALA A 156 -1.95 -13.01 -3.88
C ALA A 156 -1.74 -14.52 -3.80
N VAL A 157 -0.58 -15.00 -4.24
CA VAL A 157 -0.08 -16.30 -3.78
C VAL A 157 -0.08 -16.24 -2.23
N PRO A 158 -0.54 -17.27 -1.51
CA PRO A 158 -0.56 -17.23 -0.06
C PRO A 158 0.86 -17.15 0.50
N TYR A 159 1.34 -15.94 0.84
CA TYR A 159 2.57 -15.70 1.60
C TYR A 159 2.32 -15.93 3.09
N ALA A 160 1.75 -17.09 3.41
CA ALA A 160 1.37 -17.47 4.76
C ALA A 160 2.57 -17.47 5.72
N ASP A 161 3.80 -17.58 5.22
CA ASP A 161 5.04 -17.53 6.01
C ASP A 161 5.41 -16.11 6.47
N LEU A 162 5.00 -15.07 5.73
CA LEU A 162 5.39 -13.68 6.01
C LEU A 162 4.39 -12.94 6.92
N TRP A 163 3.10 -13.28 6.84
CA TRP A 163 2.08 -12.66 7.71
C TRP A 163 2.36 -12.82 9.23
N PRO A 164 2.80 -13.99 9.73
CA PRO A 164 3.18 -14.18 11.13
C PRO A 164 4.39 -13.34 11.58
N ARG A 165 5.17 -12.79 10.64
CA ARG A 165 6.25 -11.82 10.93
C ARG A 165 5.76 -10.38 10.86
N PHE A 166 4.86 -10.09 9.92
CA PHE A 166 4.29 -8.76 9.73
C PHE A 166 3.36 -8.35 10.87
N TRP A 167 2.43 -9.21 11.31
CA TRP A 167 1.45 -8.84 12.32
C TRP A 167 2.06 -8.41 13.66
N PRO A 168 3.06 -9.12 14.23
CA PRO A 168 3.68 -8.68 15.48
C PRO A 168 4.39 -7.35 15.32
N ALA A 169 5.09 -7.10 14.21
CA ALA A 169 5.75 -5.82 13.96
C ALA A 169 4.75 -4.66 13.90
N ALA A 170 3.60 -4.86 13.23
CA ALA A 170 2.53 -3.86 13.19
C ALA A 170 1.89 -3.64 14.57
N ALA A 171 1.68 -4.71 15.34
CA ALA A 171 1.15 -4.64 16.70
C ALA A 171 2.11 -3.92 17.66
N GLU A 172 3.41 -4.18 17.56
CA GLU A 172 4.45 -3.46 18.33
C GLU A 172 4.38 -1.96 18.05
N CYS A 173 4.32 -1.58 16.77
CA CYS A 173 4.17 -0.19 16.38
C CYS A 173 2.88 0.43 16.94
N PHE A 174 1.76 -0.29 16.86
CA PHE A 174 0.48 0.16 17.41
C PHE A 174 0.55 0.38 18.92
N THR A 175 1.23 -0.51 19.65
CA THR A 175 1.34 -0.42 21.12
C THR A 175 2.28 0.68 21.59
N ALA A 176 3.33 0.97 20.82
CA ALA A 176 4.36 1.95 21.18
C ALA A 176 4.02 3.39 20.74
N CYS A 177 3.21 3.55 19.69
CA CYS A 177 2.85 4.86 19.17
C CYS A 177 1.78 5.54 20.05
N SER A 178 2.00 6.80 20.43
CA SER A 178 1.01 7.61 21.17
C SER A 178 0.11 8.44 20.25
N ASP A 179 0.49 8.66 19.00
CA ASP A 179 -0.32 9.39 18.03
C ASP A 179 -1.57 8.56 17.65
N ARG A 180 -2.73 9.20 17.67
CA ARG A 180 -4.02 8.55 17.45
C ARG A 180 -4.30 8.29 15.97
N GLU A 181 -3.90 9.17 15.07
CA GLU A 181 -4.10 9.03 13.63
C GLU A 181 -3.18 7.94 13.07
N VAL A 182 -1.91 7.93 13.49
CA VAL A 182 -0.94 6.87 13.18
C VAL A 182 -1.45 5.53 13.70
N ARG A 183 -1.90 5.45 14.96
CA ARG A 183 -2.47 4.21 15.52
C ARG A 183 -3.70 3.74 14.78
N GLY A 184 -4.58 4.64 14.35
CA GLY A 184 -5.77 4.26 13.55
C GLY A 184 -5.39 3.53 12.25
N ARG A 185 -4.33 3.97 11.58
CA ARG A 185 -3.79 3.29 10.39
C ARG A 185 -3.19 1.92 10.73
N LEU A 186 -2.43 1.82 11.82
CA LEU A 186 -1.83 0.57 12.29
C LEU A 186 -2.86 -0.45 12.81
N ALA A 187 -3.96 0.00 13.42
CA ALA A 187 -5.03 -0.88 13.90
C ALA A 187 -5.70 -1.65 12.76
N LEU A 188 -5.64 -1.10 11.56
CA LEU A 188 -6.13 -1.77 10.38
C LEU A 188 -5.16 -2.82 9.85
N ALA A 189 -3.99 -3.08 10.47
CA ALA A 189 -2.83 -3.84 9.97
C ALA A 189 -2.66 -5.28 10.47
N PHE A 190 -3.32 -5.68 11.56
CA PHE A 190 -3.14 -7.02 12.12
C PHE A 190 -4.41 -7.49 12.82
N PRO A 191 -4.73 -8.79 12.83
CA PRO A 191 -5.81 -9.33 13.64
C PRO A 191 -5.36 -9.50 15.10
N LEU A 192 -6.25 -9.28 16.08
CA LEU A 192 -5.99 -9.64 17.48
C LEU A 192 -5.99 -11.17 17.68
N GLU A 193 -6.77 -11.88 16.87
CA GLU A 193 -6.94 -13.34 16.93
C GLU A 193 -6.76 -13.92 15.53
N HIS A 194 -5.79 -14.83 15.37
CA HIS A 194 -5.55 -15.54 14.12
C HIS A 194 -4.75 -16.83 14.41
N PRO A 195 -5.10 -17.99 13.80
CA PRO A 195 -4.39 -19.25 14.05
C PRO A 195 -2.92 -19.22 13.63
N GLY A 196 -2.56 -18.34 12.70
CA GLY A 196 -1.18 -18.14 12.24
C GLY A 196 -0.31 -17.26 13.17
N HIS A 197 -0.83 -16.73 14.28
CA HIS A 197 0.00 -15.98 15.22
C HIS A 197 1.06 -16.86 15.86
N LEU A 198 2.31 -16.39 15.87
CA LEU A 198 3.38 -17.07 16.58
C LEU A 198 3.18 -16.89 18.10
N PRO A 199 3.46 -17.90 18.95
CA PRO A 199 3.29 -17.79 20.40
C PRO A 199 3.99 -16.56 21.02
N ARG A 200 5.16 -16.19 20.50
CA ARG A 200 5.93 -15.01 20.93
C ARG A 200 5.20 -13.68 20.75
N ALA A 201 4.18 -13.62 19.89
CA ALA A 201 3.38 -12.41 19.64
C ALA A 201 2.29 -12.18 20.70
N ALA A 202 1.98 -13.19 21.52
CA ALA A 202 0.88 -13.10 22.48
C ALA A 202 0.96 -11.88 23.43
N PRO A 203 2.14 -11.51 24.00
CA PRO A 203 2.23 -10.35 24.88
C PRO A 203 1.89 -9.03 24.20
N VAL A 204 2.37 -8.82 22.96
CA VAL A 204 2.10 -7.58 22.22
C VAL A 204 0.66 -7.50 21.74
N LEU A 205 0.07 -8.63 21.32
CA LEU A 205 -1.35 -8.68 20.93
C LEU A 205 -2.27 -8.41 22.14
N ALA A 206 -1.92 -8.93 23.32
CA ALA A 206 -2.64 -8.63 24.55
C ALA A 206 -2.54 -7.14 24.92
N ALA A 207 -1.38 -6.52 24.72
CA ALA A 207 -1.21 -5.07 24.92
C ALA A 207 -2.04 -4.25 23.91
N ALA A 208 -2.03 -4.64 22.63
CA ALA A 208 -2.83 -4.01 21.59
C ALA A 208 -4.33 -4.09 21.91
N ARG A 209 -4.81 -5.25 22.37
CA ARG A 209 -6.20 -5.44 22.82
C ARG A 209 -6.57 -4.48 23.94
N ARG A 210 -5.76 -4.39 25.00
CA ARG A 210 -6.04 -3.48 26.13
C ARG A 210 -6.14 -2.01 25.69
N ILE A 211 -5.29 -1.58 24.76
CA ILE A 211 -5.36 -0.23 24.18
C ILE A 211 -6.67 -0.07 23.40
N ALA A 212 -7.00 -1.01 22.52
CA ALA A 212 -8.22 -0.95 21.71
C ALA A 212 -9.50 -0.95 22.55
N GLU A 213 -9.55 -1.72 23.64
CA GLU A 213 -10.68 -1.76 24.59
C GLU A 213 -10.79 -0.44 25.38
N ARG A 214 -9.67 0.10 25.87
CA ARG A 214 -9.67 1.40 26.57
C ARG A 214 -10.09 2.55 25.65
N GLU A 215 -9.71 2.48 24.39
CA GLU A 215 -10.04 3.44 23.33
C GLU A 215 -11.31 3.01 22.57
N THR A 216 -12.36 2.65 23.33
CA THR A 216 -13.63 2.18 22.78
C THR A 216 -14.17 3.19 21.76
N GLY A 217 -14.55 2.70 20.58
CA GLY A 217 -15.05 3.51 19.46
C GLY A 217 -13.99 3.94 18.45
N LEU A 218 -12.70 3.82 18.76
CA LEU A 218 -11.62 4.23 17.86
C LEU A 218 -11.09 3.09 16.99
N HIS A 219 -11.10 1.87 17.55
CA HIS A 219 -10.57 0.68 16.86
C HIS A 219 -11.61 -0.44 16.72
N PRO A 220 -12.87 -0.14 16.30
CA PRO A 220 -13.94 -1.14 16.28
C PRO A 220 -13.62 -2.32 15.36
N ARG A 221 -12.91 -2.07 14.25
CA ARG A 221 -12.53 -3.13 13.31
C ARG A 221 -11.52 -4.11 13.90
N LEU A 222 -10.56 -3.60 14.67
CA LEU A 222 -9.53 -4.41 15.31
C LEU A 222 -10.15 -5.32 16.38
N LEU A 223 -11.05 -4.78 17.20
CA LEU A 223 -11.80 -5.55 18.21
C LEU A 223 -12.72 -6.60 17.59
N ALA A 224 -13.33 -6.30 16.45
CA ALA A 224 -14.18 -7.24 15.73
C ALA A 224 -13.41 -8.31 14.92
N GLY A 225 -12.07 -8.30 14.95
CA GLY A 225 -11.26 -9.22 14.13
C GLY A 225 -11.37 -8.97 12.62
N SER A 226 -11.95 -7.85 12.20
CA SER A 226 -12.25 -7.53 10.79
C SER A 226 -11.11 -6.80 10.07
N THR A 227 -9.88 -7.16 10.42
CA THR A 227 -8.68 -6.61 9.80
C THR A 227 -8.38 -7.35 8.49
N GLY A 228 -8.00 -6.58 7.46
CA GLY A 228 -8.15 -6.99 6.06
C GLY A 228 -7.09 -7.95 5.50
N TYR A 229 -6.19 -8.52 6.28
CA TYR A 229 -5.02 -9.27 5.74
C TYR A 229 -5.15 -10.75 5.97
N GLY A 230 -5.04 -11.53 4.88
CA GLY A 230 -4.80 -12.97 4.95
C GLY A 230 -5.86 -13.81 5.68
N THR A 231 -6.91 -13.17 6.22
CA THR A 231 -7.95 -13.78 7.07
C THR A 231 -9.14 -14.27 6.28
N ARG A 232 -9.18 -14.04 4.96
CA ARG A 232 -10.12 -14.73 4.07
C ARG A 232 -9.60 -16.14 3.79
N THR A 233 -9.82 -17.03 4.76
CA THR A 233 -10.03 -18.46 4.49
C THR A 233 -11.45 -18.66 3.98
#